data_AF-A0A139XZM3-F1
#
_entry.id   AF-A0A139XZM3-F1
#
_cell.length_a   1.000
_cell.length_b   1.000
_cell.length_c   1.000
_cell.angle_alpha   90.00
_cell.angle_beta   90.00
_cell.angle_gamma   90.00
#
_symmetry.space_group_name_H-M   'P 1'
#
loop_
_entity.id
_entity.type
_entity.pdbx_description
1 polymer ?
#
loop_
_entity_poly.entity_id
_entity_poly.type
_entity_poly.pdbx_seq_one_letter_code
_entity_poly.pdbx_strand_id
1 'polypeptide(L)'
;GQDTVALQKLDFASKEGHWVMLQNIHLMPRWTVELEKKLDAFAAEGSHPDFRCFLSSDPCDYIPVGILERSIKLTNEPPQGLKANFKRAFAFFSRDDFDEKDQKASST
;
A
#
# COMPACT_ATOMS: atom_id res chain seq x y z
N GLY A 1 -2.16 19.16 5.55
CA GLY A 1 -1.46 19.83 4.44
C GLY A 1 -1.74 19.19 3.09
N GLN A 2 -1.67 17.86 2.98
CA GLN A 2 -1.95 17.12 1.73
C GLN A 2 -3.38 16.60 1.62
N ASP A 3 -4.17 16.73 2.68
CA ASP A 3 -5.55 16.27 2.82
C ASP A 3 -6.46 16.75 1.70
N THR A 4 -6.43 18.05 1.39
CA THR A 4 -7.25 18.62 0.30
C THR A 4 -6.85 18.07 -1.07
N VAL A 5 -5.54 17.98 -1.33
CA VAL A 5 -5.01 17.45 -2.59
C VAL A 5 -5.34 15.97 -2.75
N ALA A 6 -5.22 15.20 -1.66
CA ALA A 6 -5.55 13.78 -1.64
C ALA A 6 -7.03 13.56 -1.96
N LEU A 7 -7.95 14.34 -1.38
CA LEU A 7 -9.38 14.24 -1.67
C LEU A 7 -9.69 14.60 -3.13
N GLN A 8 -9.09 15.66 -3.67
CA GLN A 8 -9.24 16.02 -5.08
C GLN A 8 -8.74 14.92 -6.03
N LYS A 9 -7.61 14.29 -5.71
CA LYS A 9 -7.09 13.16 -6.48
C LYS A 9 -8.00 11.93 -6.37
N LEU A 10 -8.59 11.68 -5.21
CA LEU A 10 -9.56 10.62 -5.00
C LEU A 10 -10.81 10.83 -5.87
N ASP A 11 -11.33 12.05 -5.91
CA ASP A 11 -12.49 12.43 -6.74
C ASP A 11 -12.22 12.25 -8.23
N PHE A 12 -11.07 12.74 -8.69
CA PHE A 12 -10.68 12.60 -10.08
C PHE A 12 -10.49 11.13 -10.45
N ALA A 13 -9.80 10.36 -9.62
CA ALA A 13 -9.57 8.95 -9.86
C ALA A 13 -10.85 8.11 -9.86
N SER A 14 -11.79 8.42 -8.97
CA SER A 14 -13.09 7.75 -8.90
C SER A 14 -13.89 7.93 -10.20
N LYS A 15 -13.75 9.06 -10.88
CA LYS A 15 -14.41 9.36 -12.16
C LYS A 15 -13.68 8.78 -13.37
N GLU A 16 -12.36 8.88 -13.40
CA GLU A 16 -11.54 8.50 -14.57
C GLU A 16 -10.97 7.07 -14.50
N GLY A 17 -11.23 6.33 -13.41
CA GLY A 17 -10.74 4.96 -13.26
C GLY A 17 -9.27 4.84 -12.88
N HIS A 18 -8.68 5.88 -12.28
CA HIS A 18 -7.28 5.82 -11.86
C HIS A 18 -7.08 5.08 -10.54
N TRP A 19 -5.82 4.81 -10.24
CA TRP A 19 -5.42 4.15 -9.01
C TRP A 19 -4.84 5.19 -8.04
N VAL A 20 -5.27 5.13 -6.79
CA VAL A 20 -4.78 6.02 -5.72
C VAL A 20 -4.16 5.17 -4.61
N MET A 21 -2.97 5.55 -4.17
CA MET A 21 -2.31 4.99 -3.00
C MET A 21 -2.20 6.08 -1.94
N LEU A 22 -2.92 5.93 -0.82
CA LEU A 22 -2.82 6.82 0.33
C LEU A 22 -1.89 6.18 1.36
N GLN A 23 -0.76 6.84 1.60
CA GLN A 23 0.27 6.33 2.50
C GLN A 23 0.16 6.91 3.90
N ASN A 24 0.57 6.13 4.90
CA ASN A 24 0.66 6.51 6.31
C ASN A 24 -0.61 7.19 6.87
N ILE A 25 -1.79 6.65 6.57
CA ILE A 25 -3.07 7.28 6.95
C ILE A 25 -3.26 7.42 8.46
N HIS A 26 -2.59 6.59 9.26
CA HIS A 26 -2.58 6.69 10.72
C HIS A 26 -2.02 8.03 11.23
N LEU A 27 -1.17 8.70 10.46
CA LEU A 27 -0.65 10.02 10.86
C LEU A 27 -1.72 11.12 10.82
N MET A 28 -2.91 10.85 10.29
CA MET A 28 -4.00 11.82 10.12
C MET A 28 -5.37 11.31 10.63
N PRO A 29 -5.52 11.03 11.93
CA PRO A 29 -6.73 10.38 12.51
C PRO A 29 -8.03 11.16 12.32
N ARG A 30 -7.96 12.50 12.29
CA ARG A 30 -9.16 13.32 12.02
C ARG A 30 -9.57 13.25 10.55
N TRP A 31 -8.59 13.17 9.66
CA TRP A 31 -8.83 13.14 8.22
C TRP A 31 -9.35 11.78 7.76
N THR A 32 -8.98 10.69 8.45
CA THR A 32 -9.50 9.35 8.12
C THR A 32 -11.03 9.25 8.25
N VAL A 33 -11.66 10.06 9.11
CA VAL A 33 -13.13 10.15 9.20
C VAL A 33 -13.73 10.80 7.95
N GLU A 34 -13.07 11.83 7.41
CA GLU A 34 -13.50 12.47 6.16
C GLU A 34 -13.24 11.55 4.95
N LEU A 35 -12.12 10.82 4.96
CA LEU A 35 -11.83 9.79 3.97
C LEU A 35 -12.91 8.69 3.97
N GLU A 36 -13.33 8.20 5.14
CA GLU A 36 -14.39 7.20 5.27
C GLU A 36 -15.69 7.67 4.59
N LYS A 37 -16.17 8.87 4.94
CA LYS A 37 -17.37 9.45 4.32
C LYS A 37 -17.25 9.55 2.81
N LYS A 38 -16.05 9.88 2.31
CA LYS A 38 -15.80 10.03 0.88
C LYS A 38 -15.86 8.68 0.16
N LEU A 39 -15.26 7.64 0.73
CA LEU A 39 -15.32 6.28 0.19
C LEU A 39 -16.75 5.73 0.22
N ASP A 40 -17.53 6.05 1.26
CA ASP A 40 -18.93 5.66 1.36
C ASP A 40 -19.80 6.34 0.30
N ALA A 41 -19.56 7.62 0.03
CA ALA A 41 -20.22 8.32 -1.08
C ALA A 41 -19.94 7.64 -2.42
N PHE A 42 -18.69 7.24 -2.69
CA PHE A 42 -18.34 6.52 -3.93
C PHE A 42 -18.99 5.12 -4.01
N ALA A 43 -19.15 4.44 -2.88
CA ALA A 43 -19.84 3.16 -2.84
C ALA A 43 -21.34 3.31 -3.12
N ALA A 44 -21.96 4.41 -2.66
CA ALA A 44 -23.39 4.68 -2.84
C ALA A 44 -23.73 5.25 -4.23
N GLU A 45 -22.95 6.21 -4.72
CA GLU A 45 -23.16 6.88 -6.01
C GLU A 45 -22.64 6.05 -7.19
N GLY A 46 -21.74 5.11 -6.92
CA GLY A 46 -20.98 4.37 -7.92
C GLY A 46 -19.68 5.07 -8.28
N SER A 47 -18.67 4.28 -8.63
CA SER A 47 -17.36 4.74 -9.11
C SER A 47 -16.99 4.04 -10.41
N HIS A 48 -16.01 4.58 -11.13
CA HIS A 48 -15.52 3.98 -12.37
C HIS A 48 -15.05 2.53 -12.14
N PRO A 49 -15.36 1.58 -13.03
CA PRO A 49 -15.07 0.15 -12.82
C PRO A 49 -13.57 -0.17 -12.63
N ASP A 50 -12.68 0.64 -13.21
CA ASP A 50 -11.23 0.50 -13.07
C ASP A 50 -10.62 1.24 -11.88
N PHE A 51 -11.41 2.02 -11.14
CA PHE A 51 -10.93 2.76 -9.97
C PHE A 51 -10.43 1.80 -8.90
N ARG A 52 -9.25 2.07 -8.34
CA ARG A 52 -8.69 1.32 -7.20
C ARG A 52 -8.14 2.28 -6.16
N CYS A 53 -8.46 2.03 -4.89
CA CYS A 53 -7.94 2.78 -3.75
C CYS A 53 -7.15 1.84 -2.83
N PHE A 54 -5.88 2.15 -2.62
CA PHE A 54 -4.99 1.41 -1.73
C PHE A 54 -4.64 2.30 -0.54
N LEU A 55 -4.64 1.71 0.66
CA LEU A 55 -4.33 2.37 1.91
C LEU A 55 -3.15 1.66 2.56
N SER A 56 -2.15 2.40 3.04
CA SER A 56 -1.13 1.83 3.93
C SER A 56 -1.19 2.48 5.31
N SER A 57 -1.03 1.67 6.34
CA SER A 57 -0.97 2.13 7.71
C SER A 57 -0.13 1.21 8.59
N ASP A 58 0.48 1.78 9.62
CA ASP A 58 0.91 1.03 10.79
C ASP A 58 -0.31 0.67 11.67
N PRO A 59 -0.19 -0.33 12.56
CA PRO A 59 -1.24 -0.68 13.50
C PRO A 59 -1.61 0.49 14.41
N CYS A 60 -2.90 0.82 14.50
CA CYS A 60 -3.41 1.84 15.42
C CYS A 60 -4.92 1.68 15.68
N ASP A 61 -5.39 2.20 16.81
CA ASP A 61 -6.77 2.01 17.28
C ASP A 61 -7.77 3.05 16.77
N TYR A 62 -7.32 4.07 16.04
CA TYR A 62 -8.13 5.22 15.64
C TYR A 62 -8.49 5.25 14.15
N ILE A 63 -8.13 4.23 13.37
CA ILE A 63 -8.66 4.09 12.01
C ILE A 63 -10.16 3.79 12.13
N PRO A 64 -11.03 4.53 11.40
CA PRO A 64 -12.45 4.28 11.45
C PRO A 64 -12.81 2.83 11.10
N VAL A 65 -13.69 2.24 11.92
CA VAL A 65 -14.10 0.85 11.78
C VAL A 65 -14.72 0.59 10.40
N GLY A 66 -15.44 1.54 9.81
CA GLY A 66 -16.04 1.32 8.50
C GLY A 66 -15.01 1.23 7.38
N ILE A 67 -13.89 1.96 7.46
CA ILE A 67 -12.75 1.74 6.54
C ILE A 67 -12.24 0.31 6.71
N LEU A 68 -12.09 -0.18 7.95
CA LEU A 68 -11.65 -1.53 8.19
C LEU A 68 -12.66 -2.54 7.63
N GLU A 69 -13.94 -2.48 7.99
CA GLU A 69 -14.98 -3.41 7.54
C GLU A 69 -15.07 -3.53 6.01
N ARG A 70 -14.93 -2.40 5.30
CA ARG A 70 -15.05 -2.35 3.83
C ARG A 70 -13.74 -2.58 3.07
N SER A 71 -12.63 -2.76 3.78
CA SER A 71 -11.31 -2.99 3.17
C SER A 71 -10.87 -4.45 3.18
N ILE A 72 -10.11 -4.82 2.15
CA ILE A 72 -9.28 -6.03 2.16
C ILE A 72 -8.02 -5.72 2.96
N LYS A 73 -7.78 -6.45 4.07
CA LYS A 73 -6.62 -6.23 4.94
C LYS A 73 -5.49 -7.18 4.56
N LEU A 74 -4.31 -6.63 4.35
CA LEU A 74 -3.07 -7.38 4.10
C LEU A 74 -2.02 -6.94 5.12
N THR A 75 -1.40 -7.89 5.81
CA THR A 75 -0.29 -7.63 6.72
C THR A 75 1.03 -8.03 6.06
N ASN A 76 2.00 -7.11 6.04
CA ASN A 76 3.35 -7.38 5.55
C ASN A 76 4.28 -7.62 6.74
N GLU A 77 4.22 -8.83 7.29
CA GLU A 77 5.11 -9.24 8.38
C GLU A 77 6.46 -9.74 7.82
N PRO A 78 7.58 -9.48 8.52
CA PRO A 78 8.86 -10.07 8.15
C PRO A 78 8.81 -11.60 8.26
N PRO A 79 9.55 -12.34 7.41
CA PRO A 79 9.56 -13.80 7.45
C PRO A 79 10.10 -14.27 8.81
N GLN A 80 9.39 -15.20 9.45
CA GLN A 80 9.82 -15.75 10.72
C GLN A 80 10.97 -16.75 10.53
N GLY A 81 12.09 -16.51 11.22
CA GLY A 81 13.24 -17.39 11.25
C GLY A 81 14.36 -17.05 10.26
N LEU A 82 15.60 -17.34 10.66
CA LEU A 82 16.82 -16.96 9.96
C LEU A 82 16.87 -17.51 8.52
N LYS A 83 16.49 -18.78 8.31
CA LYS A 83 16.49 -19.42 6.98
C LYS A 83 15.53 -18.75 6.00
N ALA A 84 14.33 -18.41 6.47
CA ALA A 84 13.33 -17.74 5.63
C ALA A 84 13.77 -16.31 5.30
N ASN A 85 14.39 -15.62 6.26
CA ASN A 85 14.96 -14.30 6.04
C ASN A 85 16.10 -14.33 5.00
N PHE A 86 17.03 -15.30 5.10
CA PHE A 86 18.05 -15.50 4.08
C PHE A 86 17.44 -15.80 2.72
N LYS A 87 16.46 -16.72 2.63
CA LYS A 87 15.81 -17.03 1.34
C LYS A 87 15.19 -15.79 0.69
N ARG A 88 14.53 -14.92 1.48
CA ARG A 88 14.00 -13.63 1.01
C ARG A 88 15.11 -12.70 0.54
N ALA A 89 16.22 -12.60 1.30
CA ALA A 89 17.38 -11.79 0.93
C ALA A 89 18.00 -12.27 -0.40
N PHE A 90 18.23 -13.58 -0.55
CA PHE A 90 18.79 -14.18 -1.76
C PHE A 90 17.89 -13.99 -3.00
N ALA A 91 16.56 -13.91 -2.81
CA ALA A 91 15.63 -13.67 -3.92
C ALA A 91 15.69 -12.25 -4.50
N PHE A 92 16.33 -11.29 -3.82
CA PHE A 92 16.55 -9.94 -4.36
C PHE A 92 17.73 -9.85 -5.33
N PHE A 93 18.57 -10.88 -5.39
CA PHE A 93 19.70 -10.95 -6.30
C PHE A 93 19.29 -11.76 -7.54
N SER A 94 19.55 -11.20 -8.72
CA SER A 94 19.39 -11.92 -9.97
C SER A 94 20.47 -12.98 -10.13
N ARG A 95 20.28 -13.95 -11.04
CA ARG A 95 21.35 -14.92 -11.35
C ARG A 95 22.60 -14.22 -11.86
N ASP A 96 22.43 -13.17 -12.66
CA ASP A 96 23.53 -12.38 -13.22
C ASP A 96 24.38 -11.72 -12.10
N ASP A 97 23.76 -11.26 -11.01
CA ASP A 97 24.47 -10.70 -9.84
C ASP A 97 25.38 -11.72 -9.14
N PHE A 98 25.04 -13.01 -9.22
CA PHE A 98 25.87 -14.10 -8.68
C PHE A 98 26.97 -14.49 -9.66
N ASP A 99 26.62 -14.63 -10.94
CA ASP A 99 27.52 -15.12 -11.99
C ASP A 99 28.68 -14.12 -12.26
N GLU A 100 28.44 -12.81 -12.18
CA GLU A 100 29.51 -11.79 -12.29
C GLU A 100 30.54 -11.85 -11.14
N LYS A 101 30.12 -12.29 -9.95
CA LYS A 101 30.99 -12.33 -8.77
C LYS A 101 31.78 -13.62 -8.67
N ASP A 102 31.24 -14.74 -9.15
CA ASP A 102 31.97 -16.01 -9.24
C ASP A 102 33.13 -15.94 -10.26
N GLN A 103 32.95 -15.21 -11.37
CA GLN A 103 34.03 -15.02 -12.34
C GLN A 103 35.21 -14.23 -11.76
N LYS A 104 34.96 -13.21 -10.92
CA LYS A 104 36.03 -12.45 -10.26
C LYS A 104 36.77 -13.25 -9.19
N ALA A 105 36.08 -14.14 -8.48
CA ALA A 105 36.69 -15.00 -7.45
C ALA A 105 37.56 -16.10 -8.05
N SER A 106 37.26 -16.58 -9.26
CA SER A 106 38.06 -17.60 -9.97
C SER A 106 39.29 -17.03 -10.69
N SER A 107 39.42 -15.70 -10.79
CA SER A 107 40.50 -15.02 -11.53
C SER A 107 41.56 -14.37 -10.62
N THR A 108 41.59 -14.68 -9.33
CA THR A 108 42.66 -14.30 -8.38
C THR A 108 43.25 -15.55 -7.75
#